data_AF-N9LTV8-F1
#
_entry.id   AF-N9LTV8-F1
#
_cell.length_a   1.000
_cell.length_b   1.000
_cell.length_c   1.000
_cell.angle_alpha   90.00
_cell.angle_beta   90.00
_cell.angle_gamma   90.00
#
_symmetry.space_group_name_H-M   'P 1'
#
loop_
_entity.id
_entity.type
_entity.pdbx_description
1 polymer ?
#
loop_
_entity_poly.entity_id
_entity_poly.type
_entity_poly.pdbx_seq_one_letter_code
_entity_poly.pdbx_strand_id
1 'polypeptide(L)'
;MKISNCKLNRKVQLRLLEFFILEVTARSAADLLDIHPNSAALFYTKIRQVITYYLEQEATEIFDGQVELDESYFGGVRKGKQGRGALVKSLYLVF
;
A
#
# COMPACT_ATOMS: atom_id res chain seq x y z
N MET A 1 0.62 -2.05 -13.80
CA MET A 1 0.00 -0.73 -13.51
C MET A 1 1.09 0.33 -13.38
N LYS A 2 0.87 1.59 -13.76
CA LYS A 2 1.89 2.66 -13.67
C LYS A 2 1.36 3.88 -12.92
N ILE A 3 2.25 4.60 -12.21
CA ILE A 3 1.90 5.88 -11.57
C ILE A 3 1.67 6.92 -12.68
N SER A 4 0.41 7.30 -12.91
CA SER A 4 0.01 8.34 -13.87
C SER A 4 -0.48 9.60 -13.15
N ASN A 5 -0.56 10.73 -13.86
CA ASN A 5 -1.04 12.02 -13.35
C ASN A 5 -0.32 12.48 -12.07
N CYS A 6 1.02 12.57 -12.14
CA CYS A 6 1.84 13.16 -11.08
C CYS A 6 2.46 14.46 -11.60
N LYS A 7 2.16 15.58 -10.93
CA LYS A 7 2.74 16.90 -11.25
C LYS A 7 4.10 17.13 -10.60
N LEU A 8 4.58 16.19 -9.77
CA LEU A 8 5.87 16.31 -9.10
C LEU A 8 7.00 16.10 -10.10
N ASN A 9 8.09 16.86 -9.93
CA ASN A 9 9.29 16.69 -10.74
C ASN A 9 9.90 15.30 -10.52
N ARG A 10 10.54 14.72 -11.54
CA ARG A 10 11.15 13.37 -11.50
C ARG A 10 12.15 13.23 -10.33
N LYS A 11 12.92 14.27 -10.03
CA LYS A 11 13.86 14.28 -8.88
C LYS A 11 13.12 14.11 -7.55
N VAL A 12 12.00 14.84 -7.37
CA VAL A 12 11.16 14.76 -6.16
C VAL A 12 10.49 13.38 -6.06
N GLN A 13 10.02 12.83 -7.18
CA GLN A 13 9.45 11.48 -7.21
C GLN A 13 10.47 10.41 -6.77
N LEU A 14 11.72 10.49 -7.26
CA LEU A 14 12.78 9.57 -6.84
C LEU A 14 13.10 9.70 -5.35
N ARG A 15 13.20 10.93 -4.84
CA ARG A 15 13.39 11.18 -3.40
C ARG A 15 12.24 10.64 -2.55
N LEU A 16 10.99 10.82 -2.99
CA LEU A 16 9.83 10.25 -2.30
C LEU A 16 9.85 8.72 -2.31
N LEU A 17 10.35 8.11 -3.37
CA LEU A 17 10.50 6.66 -3.46
C LEU A 17 11.62 6.17 -2.50
N GLU A 18 12.75 6.88 -2.44
CA GLU A 18 13.80 6.62 -1.43
C GLU A 18 13.23 6.69 -0.01
N PHE A 19 12.46 7.74 0.31
CA PHE A 19 11.82 7.89 1.61
C PHE A 19 10.78 6.82 1.90
N PHE A 20 10.05 6.37 0.89
CA PHE A 20 9.11 5.26 1.02
C PHE A 20 9.83 3.95 1.38
N ILE A 21 10.98 3.66 0.75
CA ILE A 21 11.81 2.47 1.05
C ILE A 21 12.41 2.57 2.45
N LEU A 22 12.82 3.77 2.88
CA LEU A 22 13.37 4.03 4.21
C LEU A 22 12.30 4.14 5.31
N GLU A 23 11.05 3.78 5.00
CA GLU A 23 9.91 3.81 5.93
C GLU A 23 9.64 5.20 6.54
N VAL A 24 10.08 6.27 5.87
CA VAL A 24 9.81 7.65 6.28
C VAL A 24 8.36 7.96 5.97
N THR A 25 7.62 8.47 6.97
CA THR A 25 6.20 8.81 6.79
C THR A 25 6.02 9.87 5.69
N ALA A 26 4.91 9.80 4.95
CA ALA A 26 4.59 10.76 3.90
C ALA A 26 4.58 12.23 4.40
N ARG A 27 4.21 12.44 5.67
CA ARG A 27 4.23 13.76 6.31
C ARG A 27 5.66 14.26 6.47
N SER A 28 6.54 13.46 7.07
CA SER A 28 7.95 13.82 7.25
C SER A 28 8.67 14.00 5.91
N ALA A 29 8.37 13.15 4.93
CA ALA A 29 8.91 13.30 3.57
C ALA A 29 8.43 14.60 2.90
N ALA A 30 7.19 15.02 3.16
CA ALA A 30 6.68 16.30 2.67
C ALA A 30 7.41 17.49 3.28
N ASP A 31 7.64 17.45 4.60
CA ASP A 31 8.38 18.49 5.33
C ASP A 31 9.85 18.57 4.87
N LEU A 32 10.49 17.42 4.63
CA LEU A 32 11.89 17.35 4.16
C LEU A 32 12.08 17.80 2.70
N LEU A 33 11.07 17.60 1.85
CA LEU A 33 11.12 17.97 0.43
C LEU A 33 10.47 19.31 0.14
N ASP A 34 9.94 19.98 1.17
CA ASP A 34 9.19 21.23 1.07
C ASP A 34 8.07 21.15 0.01
N ILE A 35 7.26 20.09 0.09
CA ILE A 35 6.10 19.87 -0.78
C ILE A 35 4.81 19.78 0.03
N HIS A 36 3.68 19.99 -0.65
CA HIS A 36 2.38 19.89 -0.01
C HIS A 36 2.15 18.46 0.55
N PRO A 37 1.75 18.28 1.82
CA PRO A 37 1.63 16.98 2.47
C PRO A 37 0.66 16.04 1.76
N ASN A 38 -0.46 16.56 1.26
CA ASN A 38 -1.41 15.76 0.46
C ASN A 38 -0.79 15.22 -0.83
N SER A 39 0.19 15.91 -1.43
CA SER A 39 0.88 15.41 -2.63
C SER A 39 1.79 14.24 -2.29
N ALA A 40 2.53 14.29 -1.19
CA ALA A 40 3.33 13.17 -0.70
C ALA A 40 2.45 11.97 -0.32
N ALA A 41 1.36 12.22 0.42
CA ALA A 41 0.40 11.18 0.82
C ALA A 41 -0.23 10.50 -0.40
N LEU A 42 -0.68 11.28 -1.39
CA LEU A 42 -1.23 10.73 -2.63
C LEU A 42 -0.19 9.90 -3.40
N PHE A 43 1.07 10.35 -3.44
CA PHE A 43 2.15 9.62 -4.09
C PHE A 43 2.41 8.27 -3.41
N TYR A 44 2.47 8.24 -2.07
CA TYR A 44 2.63 7.01 -1.29
C TYR A 44 1.47 6.03 -1.51
N THR A 45 0.23 6.52 -1.54
CA THR A 45 -0.94 5.67 -1.84
C THR A 45 -0.84 5.04 -3.23
N LYS A 46 -0.37 5.80 -4.24
CA LYS A 46 -0.16 5.26 -5.59
C LYS A 46 0.95 4.20 -5.62
N ILE A 47 2.04 4.39 -4.87
CA ILE A 47 3.09 3.36 -4.75
C ILE A 47 2.49 2.08 -4.16
N ARG A 48 1.76 2.17 -3.04
CA ARG A 48 1.12 1.00 -2.43
C ARG A 48 0.18 0.28 -3.38
N GLN A 49 -0.66 1.01 -4.12
CA GLN A 49 -1.55 0.42 -5.14
C GLN A 49 -0.78 -0.34 -6.23
N VAL A 50 0.35 0.22 -6.69
CA VAL A 50 1.19 -0.46 -7.69
C VAL A 50 1.80 -1.73 -7.11
N ILE A 51 2.31 -1.69 -5.88
CA ILE A 51 2.84 -2.87 -5.19
C ILE A 51 1.76 -3.94 -5.05
N THR A 52 0.58 -3.57 -4.52
CA THR A 52 -0.55 -4.50 -4.36
C THR A 52 -0.96 -5.13 -5.68
N TYR A 53 -1.05 -4.34 -6.76
CA TYR A 53 -1.38 -4.85 -8.08
C TYR A 53 -0.39 -5.92 -8.57
N TYR A 54 0.91 -5.69 -8.38
CA TYR A 54 1.93 -6.67 -8.81
C TYR A 54 1.97 -7.89 -7.91
N LEU A 55 1.78 -7.72 -6.59
CA LEU A 55 1.65 -8.84 -5.66
C LEU A 55 0.43 -9.71 -5.96
N GLU A 56 -0.70 -9.11 -6.32
CA GLU A 56 -1.91 -9.85 -6.72
C GLU A 56 -1.70 -10.63 -8.01
N GLN A 57 -0.97 -10.07 -8.98
CA GLN A 57 -0.61 -10.80 -10.20
C GLN A 57 0.33 -11.97 -9.93
N GLU A 58 1.39 -11.75 -9.15
CA GLU A 58 2.33 -12.82 -8.75
C GLU A 58 1.62 -13.90 -7.93
N ALA A 59 0.73 -13.51 -7.02
CA ALA A 59 -0.13 -14.45 -6.30
C ALA A 59 -1.01 -15.25 -7.26
N THR A 60 -1.62 -14.60 -8.26
CA THR A 60 -2.45 -15.31 -9.26
C THR A 60 -1.62 -16.29 -10.09
N GLU A 61 -0.36 -15.96 -10.40
CA GLU A 61 0.58 -16.85 -11.10
C GLU A 61 1.05 -18.03 -10.24
N ILE A 62 1.25 -17.83 -8.93
CA ILE A 62 1.72 -18.87 -7.99
C ILE A 62 0.59 -19.77 -7.47
N PHE A 63 -0.61 -19.20 -7.30
CA PHE A 63 -1.78 -19.86 -6.70
C PHE A 63 -2.75 -20.46 -7.75
N ASP A 64 -2.28 -20.74 -8.96
CA ASP A 64 -3.03 -21.52 -9.97
C ASP A 64 -3.08 -23.04 -9.64
N GLY A 65 -2.41 -23.44 -8.55
CA GLY A 65 -2.62 -24.70 -7.84
C GLY A 65 -3.32 -24.45 -6.50
N GLN A 66 -4.34 -25.26 -6.18
CA GLN A 66 -5.12 -25.17 -4.94
C GLN A 66 -4.24 -24.97 -3.71
N VAL A 67 -4.23 -23.76 -3.15
CA VAL A 67 -3.64 -23.51 -1.83
C VAL A 67 -4.75 -23.54 -0.80
N GLU A 68 -4.86 -24.69 -0.15
CA GLU A 68 -5.72 -24.94 0.99
C GLU A 68 -5.12 -24.20 2.20
N LEU A 69 -5.62 -22.99 2.47
CA LEU A 69 -5.27 -22.25 3.67
C LEU A 69 -6.01 -22.89 4.85
N ASP A 70 -5.26 -23.55 5.73
CA ASP A 70 -5.81 -24.06 6.99
C ASP A 70 -6.30 -22.89 7.85
N GLU A 71 -7.62 -22.72 7.91
CA GLU A 71 -8.32 -21.64 8.61
C GLU A 71 -8.02 -21.61 10.13
N SER A 72 -7.35 -22.64 10.64
CA SER A 72 -6.89 -22.75 12.02
C SER A 72 -5.84 -21.68 12.41
N TYR A 73 -5.13 -21.07 11.46
CA TYR A 73 -4.02 -20.16 11.76
C TYR A 73 -4.46 -18.71 12.07
N PHE A 74 -5.63 -18.26 11.60
CA PHE A 74 -6.08 -16.88 11.76
C PHE A 74 -6.97 -16.62 12.99
N GLY A 75 -7.12 -17.60 13.87
CA GLY A 75 -7.57 -17.40 15.25
C GLY A 75 -8.88 -16.60 15.41
N GLY A 76 -10.00 -17.33 15.47
CA GLY A 76 -11.14 -16.93 16.31
C GLY A 76 -12.38 -16.41 15.57
N VAL A 77 -13.42 -17.24 15.62
CA VAL A 77 -14.82 -16.90 15.34
C VAL A 77 -15.22 -15.60 16.06
N ARG A 78 -15.57 -14.56 15.30
CA ARG A 78 -16.04 -13.29 15.85
C ARG A 78 -17.49 -13.39 16.34
N LYS A 79 -17.74 -13.06 17.61
CA LYS A 79 -19.08 -12.81 18.16
C LYS A 79 -19.39 -11.31 18.03
N GLY A 80 -20.25 -10.93 17.09
CA GLY A 80 -20.88 -9.60 17.06
C GLY A 80 -21.10 -9.00 15.66
N LYS A 81 -22.27 -8.39 15.44
CA LYS A 81 -22.58 -7.60 14.23
C LYS A 81 -21.75 -6.32 14.23
N GLN A 82 -20.64 -6.32 13.49
CA GLN A 82 -19.82 -5.14 13.28
C GLN A 82 -20.40 -4.32 12.12
N GLY A 83 -20.73 -3.07 12.41
CA GLY A 83 -21.31 -2.11 11.46
C GLY A 83 -20.44 -1.89 10.22
N ARG A 84 -21.12 -1.42 9.16
CA ARG A 84 -20.58 -1.14 7.82
C ARG A 84 -19.27 -0.35 7.88
N GLY A 85 -18.22 -0.98 7.37
CA GLY A 85 -16.89 -0.39 7.22
C GLY A 85 -15.85 -1.41 6.73
N ALA A 86 -16.26 -2.41 5.96
CA ALA A 86 -15.35 -3.27 5.23
C ALA A 86 -15.06 -2.63 3.87
N LEU A 87 -14.30 -1.54 3.87
CA LEU A 87 -13.57 -1.13 2.68
C LEU A 87 -12.11 -1.12 3.11
N VAL A 88 -11.36 -2.07 2.55
CA VAL A 88 -9.92 -2.32 2.71
C VAL A 88 -9.43 -2.65 4.13
N LYS A 89 -9.58 -3.93 4.51
CA LYS A 89 -8.68 -4.57 5.47
C LYS A 89 -7.63 -5.39 4.72
N SER A 90 -6.85 -4.70 3.90
CA SER A 90 -5.66 -5.28 3.28
C SER A 90 -4.48 -4.93 4.19
N LEU A 91 -4.13 -5.86 5.07
CA LEU A 91 -2.91 -5.85 5.88
C LEU A 91 -1.71 -6.07 4.94
N TYR A 92 -1.35 -5.07 4.14
CA TYR A 92 -0.09 -5.06 3.42
C TYR A 92 0.69 -3.85 3.92
N LEU A 93 1.76 -4.12 4.67
CA LEU A 93 2.66 -3.18 5.35
C LEU A 93 1.95 -1.97 5.98
N VAL A 94 1.65 -2.07 7.27
CA VAL A 94 1.44 -0.88 8.11
C VAL A 94 2.79 -0.18 8.24
N PHE A 95 3.12 0.69 7.27
CA PHE A 95 4.05 1.81 7.33
C PHE A 95 3.60 2.86 6.32
#